data_AF-A0A2R6NFP4-F1
#
_entry.id   AF-A0A2R6NFP4-F1
#
_cell.length_a   1.000
_cell.length_b   1.000
_cell.length_c   1.000
_cell.angle_alpha   90.00
_cell.angle_beta   90.00
_cell.angle_gamma   90.00
#
_symmetry.space_group_name_H-M   'P 1'
#
loop_
_entity.id
_entity.type
_entity.pdbx_description
1 polymer ?
#
loop_
_entity_poly.entity_id
_entity_poly.type
_entity_poly.pdbx_seq_one_letter_code
_entity_poly.pdbx_strand_id
1 'polypeptide(L)'
;MSDTEHITYSVESNAVYAIVAIAGEWYHNHYVLALRIYLLALTLYDHILTLPQEIDHIWRRKVTGVTVLFVANRYITLCMIFLVFQSTWSDSVSA
;
A
#
# COMPACT_ATOMS: atom_id res chain seq x y z
N MET A 1 41.53 -16.90 27.34
CA MET A 1 40.69 -15.84 27.95
C MET A 1 40.31 -14.77 26.91
N SER A 2 41.21 -14.38 26.00
CA SER A 2 40.94 -13.44 24.89
C SER A 2 39.91 -13.92 23.86
N ASP A 3 39.87 -15.22 23.52
CA ASP A 3 38.99 -15.72 22.43
C ASP A 3 37.51 -15.77 22.85
N THR A 4 37.25 -16.01 24.13
CA THR A 4 35.90 -16.10 24.69
C THR A 4 35.20 -14.73 24.70
N GLU A 5 35.95 -13.66 24.98
CA GLU A 5 35.44 -12.29 24.92
C GLU A 5 35.07 -11.90 23.49
N HIS A 6 35.94 -12.19 22.50
CA HIS A 6 35.67 -11.87 21.09
C HIS A 6 34.42 -12.59 20.54
N ILE A 7 34.20 -13.85 20.93
CA ILE A 7 32.98 -14.59 20.57
C ILE A 7 31.75 -13.94 21.21
N THR A 8 31.85 -13.56 22.49
CA THR A 8 30.75 -12.92 23.24
C THR A 8 30.34 -11.59 22.62
N TYR A 9 31.31 -10.72 22.31
CA TYR A 9 31.04 -9.46 21.60
C TYR A 9 30.41 -9.67 20.22
N SER A 10 30.85 -10.70 19.47
CA SER A 10 30.25 -11.00 18.16
C SER A 10 28.79 -11.45 18.26
N VAL A 11 28.46 -12.24 19.28
CA VAL A 11 27.10 -12.75 19.52
C VAL A 11 26.18 -11.62 19.99
N GLU A 12 26.66 -10.78 20.92
CA GLU A 12 25.91 -9.61 21.39
C GLU A 12 25.66 -8.62 20.25
N SER A 13 26.69 -8.34 19.43
CA SER A 13 26.56 -7.47 18.26
C SER A 13 25.54 -8.03 17.27
N ASN A 14 25.58 -9.33 16.96
CA ASN A 14 24.64 -9.97 16.03
C ASN A 14 23.21 -9.98 16.58
N ALA A 15 23.04 -10.19 17.89
CA ALA A 15 21.73 -10.12 18.54
C ALA A 15 21.14 -8.69 18.48
N VAL A 16 21.97 -7.66 18.67
CA VAL A 16 21.54 -6.26 18.53
C VAL A 16 21.10 -5.96 17.10
N TYR A 17 21.88 -6.39 16.08
CA TYR A 17 21.48 -6.22 14.69
C TYR A 17 20.18 -6.95 14.36
N ALA A 18 19.99 -8.17 14.87
CA ALA A 18 18.75 -8.92 14.68
C ALA A 18 17.54 -8.21 15.28
N ILE A 19 17.65 -7.68 16.50
CA ILE A 19 16.57 -6.94 17.15
C ILE A 19 16.22 -5.66 16.37
N VAL A 20 17.24 -4.91 15.93
CA VAL A 20 17.05 -3.69 15.14
C VAL A 20 16.41 -4.00 13.78
N ALA A 21 16.83 -5.08 13.12
CA ALA A 21 16.26 -5.52 11.85
C ALA A 21 14.77 -5.88 12.00
N ILE A 22 14.44 -6.71 13.00
CA ILE A 22 13.07 -7.10 13.30
C ILE A 22 12.23 -5.84 13.60
N ALA A 23 12.68 -4.99 14.53
CA ALA A 23 11.97 -3.76 14.85
C ALA A 23 11.76 -2.87 13.61
N GLY A 24 12.77 -2.75 12.74
CA GLY A 24 12.68 -2.02 11.48
C GLY A 24 11.58 -2.56 10.55
N GLU A 25 11.48 -3.88 10.40
CA GLU A 25 10.43 -4.55 9.62
C GLU A 25 9.03 -4.28 10.21
N TRP A 26 8.89 -4.38 11.53
CA TRP A 26 7.63 -4.08 12.23
C TRP A 26 7.15 -2.65 11.96
N TYR A 27 8.04 -1.67 12.10
CA TYR A 27 7.72 -0.27 11.84
C TYR A 27 7.36 -0.05 10.36
N HIS A 28 8.19 -0.56 9.45
CA HIS A 28 7.97 -0.41 8.01
C HIS A 28 6.57 -0.89 7.61
N ASN A 29 6.19 -2.11 8.02
CA ASN A 29 4.91 -2.70 7.67
C ASN A 29 3.72 -1.90 8.23
N HIS A 30 3.81 -1.41 9.47
CA HIS A 30 2.74 -0.61 10.08
C HIS A 30 2.49 0.71 9.34
N TYR A 31 3.55 1.46 9.02
CA TYR A 31 3.41 2.73 8.31
C TYR A 31 2.89 2.53 6.88
N VAL A 32 3.35 1.48 6.20
CA VAL A 32 2.92 1.16 4.84
C VAL A 32 1.43 0.80 4.79
N LEU A 33 0.94 0.01 5.74
CA LEU A 33 -0.50 -0.32 5.82
C LEU A 33 -1.37 0.91 6.09
N ALA A 34 -0.98 1.75 7.05
CA ALA A 34 -1.72 2.97 7.38
C ALA A 34 -1.79 3.93 6.18
N LEU A 35 -0.67 4.14 5.49
CA LEU A 35 -0.63 4.98 4.29
C LEU A 35 -1.51 4.44 3.18
N ARG A 36 -1.53 3.11 2.96
CA ARG A 36 -2.37 2.49 1.92
C ARG A 36 -3.85 2.63 2.19
N ILE A 37 -4.27 2.45 3.45
CA ILE A 37 -5.68 2.66 3.86
C ILE A 37 -6.08 4.12 3.63
N TYR A 38 -5.20 5.06 4.00
CA TYR A 38 -5.41 6.49 3.75
C TYR A 38 -5.56 6.79 2.25
N LEU A 39 -4.65 6.28 1.41
CA LEU A 39 -4.70 6.48 -0.04
C LEU A 39 -5.96 5.88 -0.67
N LEU A 40 -6.39 4.69 -0.23
CA LEU A 40 -7.63 4.06 -0.68
C LEU A 40 -8.84 4.92 -0.30
N ALA A 41 -8.92 5.35 0.96
CA ALA A 41 -10.02 6.18 1.45
C ALA A 41 -10.08 7.53 0.72
N LEU A 42 -8.93 8.19 0.52
CA LEU A 42 -8.84 9.44 -0.21
C LEU A 42 -9.25 9.27 -1.68
N THR A 43 -8.77 8.21 -2.33
CA THR A 43 -9.13 7.91 -3.71
C THR A 43 -10.64 7.65 -3.84
N LEU A 44 -11.22 6.82 -2.96
CA LEU A 44 -12.66 6.55 -2.95
C LEU A 44 -13.48 7.82 -2.70
N TYR A 45 -13.03 8.66 -1.77
CA TYR A 45 -13.68 9.93 -1.45
C TYR A 45 -13.71 10.87 -2.66
N ASP A 46 -12.55 11.09 -3.28
CA ASP A 46 -12.43 11.89 -4.51
C ASP A 46 -13.32 11.31 -5.62
N HIS A 47 -13.43 9.98 -5.67
CA HIS A 47 -14.27 9.32 -6.66
C HIS A 47 -15.76 9.63 -6.45
N ILE A 48 -16.25 9.46 -5.23
CA ILE A 48 -17.64 9.73 -4.87
C ILE A 48 -17.99 11.20 -5.11
N LEU A 49 -17.07 12.13 -4.86
CA LEU A 49 -17.32 13.55 -5.01
C LEU A 49 -17.48 13.98 -6.48
N THR A 50 -16.72 13.37 -7.38
CA THR A 50 -16.71 13.72 -8.82
C THR A 50 -17.68 12.88 -9.65
N LEU A 51 -18.14 11.73 -9.13
CA LEU A 51 -19.12 10.84 -9.80
C LEU A 51 -20.41 11.54 -10.26
N PRO A 52 -21.08 12.41 -9.48
CA PRO A 52 -22.31 13.08 -9.92
C PRO A 52 -22.09 13.98 -11.14
N GLN A 53 -20.99 14.73 -11.14
CA GLN A 53 -20.61 15.62 -12.23
C GLN A 53 -20.29 14.83 -13.51
N GLU A 54 -19.64 13.67 -13.35
CA GLU A 54 -19.40 12.75 -14.45
C GLU A 54 -20.69 12.14 -15.00
N ILE A 55 -21.61 11.69 -14.15
CA ILE A 55 -22.90 11.16 -14.62
C ILE A 55 -23.66 12.22 -15.41
N ASP A 56 -23.66 13.47 -14.94
CA ASP A 56 -24.38 14.55 -15.61
C ASP A 56 -23.73 15.02 -16.92
N HIS A 57 -22.40 15.00 -17.04
CA HIS A 57 -21.70 15.47 -18.25
C HIS A 57 -21.34 14.37 -19.24
N ILE A 58 -21.08 13.17 -18.75
CA ILE A 58 -20.55 12.05 -19.51
C ILE A 58 -21.65 11.05 -19.86
N TRP A 59 -22.48 10.67 -18.89
CA TRP A 59 -23.50 9.62 -19.09
C TRP A 59 -24.79 10.16 -19.72
N ARG A 60 -25.12 11.43 -19.49
CA ARG A 60 -26.28 12.09 -20.14
C ARG A 60 -26.00 12.61 -21.56
N ARG A 61 -24.74 12.62 -22.03
CA ARG A 61 -24.34 13.01 -23.40
C ARG A 61 -23.97 11.78 -24.25
N LYS A 62 -23.75 12.00 -25.56
CA LYS A 62 -23.28 10.96 -26.48
C LYS A 62 -21.95 10.38 -25.96
N VAL A 63 -21.96 9.09 -25.63
CA VAL A 63 -20.75 8.35 -25.24
C VAL A 63 -19.74 8.40 -26.38
N THR A 64 -18.61 9.04 -26.16
CA THR A 64 -17.50 9.10 -27.14
C THR A 64 -16.41 8.09 -26.76
N GLY A 65 -15.48 7.78 -27.66
CA GLY A 65 -14.33 6.94 -27.32
C GLY A 65 -13.49 7.51 -26.17
N VAL A 66 -13.40 8.83 -26.07
CA VAL A 66 -12.69 9.53 -24.98
C VAL A 66 -13.39 9.32 -23.63
N THR A 67 -14.72 9.35 -23.61
CA THR A 67 -15.54 9.01 -22.43
C THR A 67 -15.24 7.60 -21.94
N VAL A 68 -15.24 6.61 -22.84
CA VAL A 68 -14.98 5.21 -22.49
C VAL A 68 -13.56 5.04 -21.97
N LEU A 69 -12.58 5.68 -22.62
CA LEU A 69 -11.18 5.64 -22.18
C LEU A 69 -11.02 6.27 -20.78
N PHE A 70 -11.69 7.39 -20.53
CA PHE A 70 -11.68 8.06 -19.22
C PHE A 70 -12.29 7.18 -18.13
N VAL A 71 -13.46 6.61 -18.38
CA VAL A 71 -14.15 5.67 -17.48
C VAL A 71 -13.29 4.44 -17.23
N ALA A 72 -12.73 3.83 -18.27
CA ALA A 72 -11.85 2.67 -18.15
C ALA A 72 -10.62 3.02 -17.29
N ASN A 73 -9.95 4.15 -17.56
CA ASN A 73 -8.80 4.58 -16.78
C ASN A 73 -9.15 4.74 -15.29
N ARG A 74 -10.34 5.29 -15.00
CA ARG A 74 -10.85 5.49 -13.65
C ARG A 74 -11.09 4.18 -12.89
N TYR A 75 -11.84 3.26 -13.49
CA TYR A 75 -12.15 1.98 -12.84
C TYR A 75 -10.95 1.02 -12.81
N ILE A 76 -10.08 1.05 -13.82
CA ILE A 76 -8.81 0.30 -13.81
C ILE A 76 -7.91 0.79 -12.67
N THR A 77 -7.81 2.10 -12.45
CA THR A 77 -7.02 2.66 -11.34
C THR A 77 -7.56 2.19 -9.98
N LEU A 78 -8.88 2.22 -9.77
CA LEU A 78 -9.50 1.68 -8.56
C LEU A 78 -9.23 0.17 -8.39
N CYS A 79 -9.37 -0.61 -9.47
CA CYS A 79 -9.06 -2.04 -9.44
C CYS A 79 -7.58 -2.30 -9.10
N MET A 80 -6.64 -1.55 -9.68
CA MET A 80 -5.22 -1.70 -9.37
C MET A 80 -4.92 -1.38 -7.91
N ILE A 81 -5.45 -0.28 -7.38
CA ILE A 81 -5.26 0.07 -5.96
C ILE A 81 -5.83 -1.03 -5.05
N PHE A 82 -7.00 -1.57 -5.39
CA PHE A 82 -7.62 -2.66 -4.64
C PHE A 82 -6.78 -3.95 -4.70
N LEU A 83 -6.27 -4.33 -5.86
CA LEU A 83 -5.40 -5.51 -6.02
C LEU A 83 -4.08 -5.36 -5.23
N VAL A 84 -3.48 -4.17 -5.26
CA VAL A 84 -2.28 -3.85 -4.48
C VAL A 84 -2.56 -3.94 -2.98
N PHE A 85 -3.73 -3.47 -2.53
CA PHE A 85 -4.15 -3.63 -1.14
C PHE A 85 -4.33 -5.11 -0.76
N GLN A 86 -4.99 -5.91 -1.60
CA GLN A 86 -5.19 -7.34 -1.38
C GLN A 86 -3.87 -8.12 -1.33
N SER A 87 -2.93 -7.85 -2.24
CA SER A 87 -1.63 -8.52 -2.27
C SER A 87 -0.87 -8.34 -0.95
N THR A 88 -0.78 -7.11 -0.45
CA THR A 88 -0.07 -6.80 0.79
C THR A 88 -0.82 -7.28 2.03
N TRP A 89 -2.14 -7.32 2.01
CA TRP A 89 -2.90 -7.97 3.07
C TRP A 89 -2.57 -9.47 3.15
N SER A 90 -2.51 -10.14 1.99
CA SER A 90 -2.09 -11.55 1.92
C SER A 90 -0.68 -11.77 2.46
N ASP A 91 0.27 -10.90 2.09
CA ASP A 91 1.64 -10.97 2.60
C ASP A 91 1.68 -10.78 4.13
N SER A 92 0.86 -9.87 4.67
CA SER A 92 0.80 -9.62 6.12
C SER A 92 0.14 -10.74 6.94
N VAL A 93 -0.68 -11.59 6.31
CA VAL A 93 -1.34 -12.74 6.95
C VAL A 93 -0.49 -14.02 6.85
N SER A 94 0.43 -14.07 5.88
CA SER A 94 1.29 -15.24 5.64
C SER A 94 2.68 -15.16 6.27
N ALA A 95 3.07 -13.99 6.79
CA ALA A 95 4.27 -13.76 7.59
C ALA A 95 4.03 -14.04 9.08
#